data_AF-A0A835KUI9-F1
#
_entry.id   AF-A0A835KUI9-F1
#
_cell.length_a   1.000
_cell.length_b   1.000
_cell.length_c   1.000
_cell.angle_alpha   90.00
_cell.angle_beta   90.00
_cell.angle_gamma   90.00
#
_symmetry.space_group_name_H-M   'P 1'
#
loop_
_entity.id
_entity.type
_entity.pdbx_description
1 polymer ?
#
loop_
_entity_poly.entity_id
_entity_poly.type
_entity_poly.pdbx_seq_one_letter_code
_entity_poly.pdbx_strand_id
1 'polypeptide(L)' 'MPWCLGRELQLPQQVAFDVMLAILWQLWKARNALIFDQKFLSPTDVLRRAVDDLGSWSCRYKALEPHLQCWREYLLNRL' A
#
# COMPACT_ATOMS: atom_id res chain seq x y z
N MET A 1 -7.75 17.79 7.81
CA MET A 1 -8.44 16.80 6.96
C MET A 1 -8.87 15.64 7.85
N PRO A 2 -10.16 15.27 7.91
CA PRO A 2 -10.68 14.33 8.93
C PRO A 2 -10.31 12.84 8.69
N TRP A 3 -9.67 12.50 7.56
CA TRP A 3 -9.37 11.12 7.17
C TRP A 3 -7.85 10.81 7.18
N CYS A 4 -7.15 11.19 8.25
CA CYS A 4 -5.71 10.93 8.39
C CYS A 4 -5.42 9.48 8.80
N LEU A 5 -5.54 8.53 7.86
CA LEU A 5 -5.13 7.15 8.07
C LEU A 5 -3.61 7.05 8.26
N GLY A 6 -3.18 6.29 9.27
CA GLY A 6 -1.75 6.04 9.52
C GLY A 6 -0.97 7.17 10.18
N ARG A 7 -1.63 8.22 10.70
CA ARG A 7 -0.94 9.33 11.39
C ARG A 7 -0.12 8.87 12.61
N GLU A 8 -0.60 7.84 13.30
CA GLU A 8 0.05 7.23 14.47
C GLU A 8 1.29 6.40 14.11
N LEU A 9 1.49 6.04 12.83
CA LEU A 9 2.55 5.12 12.41
C LEU A 9 3.95 5.77 12.41
N GLN A 10 4.05 7.07 12.71
CA GLN A 10 5.29 7.86 12.64
C GLN A 10 6.04 7.71 11.30
N LEU A 11 5.31 7.37 10.24
CA LEU A 11 5.84 7.23 8.88
C LEU A 11 5.76 8.54 8.10
N PRO A 12 6.57 8.71 7.03
CA PRO A 12 6.57 9.92 6.24
C PRO A 12 5.19 10.26 5.65
N GLN A 13 4.61 11.39 6.07
CA GLN A 13 3.25 11.77 5.69
C GLN A 13 3.10 12.20 4.23
N GLN A 14 4.20 12.58 3.58
CA GLN A 14 4.20 13.11 2.21
C GLN A 14 3.71 12.10 1.17
N VAL A 15 3.91 10.80 1.43
CA VAL A 15 3.48 9.70 0.55
C VAL A 15 2.38 8.83 1.18
N ALA A 16 1.96 9.15 2.41
CA ALA A 16 1.04 8.32 3.18
C ALA A 16 -0.31 8.14 2.46
N PHE A 17 -0.83 9.21 1.85
CA PHE A 17 -2.10 9.13 1.12
C PHE A 17 -2.00 8.16 -0.07
N ASP A 18 -0.93 8.23 -0.85
CA ASP A 18 -0.73 7.37 -2.02
C ASP A 18 -0.49 5.91 -1.62
N VAL A 19 0.22 5.68 -0.51
CA VAL A 19 0.41 4.34 0.05
C VAL A 19 -0.92 3.75 0.52
N MET A 20 -1.73 4.53 1.25
CA MET A 20 -3.06 4.11 1.67
C MET A 20 -3.97 3.83 0.48
N LEU A 21 -3.88 4.65 -0.57
CA LEU A 21 -4.62 4.43 -1.82
C LEU A 21 -4.21 3.12 -2.50
N ALA A 22 -2.91 2.81 -2.56
CA ALA A 22 -2.42 1.54 -3.13
C ALA A 22 -2.91 0.32 -2.35
N ILE A 23 -2.94 0.39 -1.01
CA ILE A 23 -3.46 -0.68 -0.14
C ILE A 23 -4.96 -0.85 -0.35
N LEU A 24 -5.75 0.23 -0.30
CA LEU A 24 -7.19 0.20 -0.53
C LEU A 24 -7.53 -0.32 -1.94
N TRP A 25 -6.71 0.03 -2.92
CA TRP A 25 -6.83 -0.48 -4.29
C TRP A 25 -6.62 -2.00 -4.36
N GLN A 26 -5.59 -2.54 -3.71
CA GLN A 26 -5.42 -4.00 -3.64
C GLN A 26 -6.55 -4.70 -2.90
N LEU A 27 -7.04 -4.10 -1.82
CA LEU A 27 -8.16 -4.65 -1.04
C LEU A 27 -9.45 -4.70 -1.88
N TRP A 28 -9.72 -3.64 -2.64
CA TRP A 28 -10.83 -3.61 -3.58
C TRP A 28 -10.70 -4.71 -4.66
N LYS A 29 -9.50 -4.87 -5.25
CA LYS A 29 -9.24 -5.95 -6.22
C LYS A 29 -9.41 -7.34 -5.59
N ALA A 30 -8.95 -7.54 -4.36
CA ALA A 30 -9.08 -8.81 -3.66
C ALA A 30 -10.54 -9.18 -3.38
N ARG A 31 -11.34 -8.19 -2.96
CA ARG A 31 -12.78 -8.37 -2.78
C ARG A 31 -13.47 -8.74 -4.09
N ASN A 32 -13.11 -8.08 -5.19
CA ASN A 32 -13.68 -8.40 -6.50
C ASN A 32 -13.27 -9.80 -6.97
N ALA A 33 -12.00 -10.18 -6.82
CA ALA A 33 -11.53 -11.52 -7.17
C ALA A 33 -12.28 -12.61 -6.37
N LEU A 34 -12.61 -12.35 -5.09
CA LEU A 34 -13.41 -13.27 -4.30
C LEU A 34 -14.84 -13.41 -4.83
N ILE A 35 -15.47 -12.31 -5.24
CA ILE A 35 -16.87 -12.30 -5.68
C ILE A 35 -17.01 -12.88 -7.10
N PHE A 36 -16.17 -12.43 -8.03
CA PHE A 36 -16.30 -12.74 -9.45
C PHE A 36 -15.53 -13.99 -9.86
N ASP A 37 -14.36 -14.23 -9.27
CA ASP A 37 -13.47 -15.33 -9.65
C ASP A 37 -13.42 -16.46 -8.61
N GLN A 38 -14.18 -16.34 -7.51
CA GLN A 38 -14.10 -17.23 -6.33
C GLN A 38 -12.68 -17.41 -5.78
N LYS A 39 -11.80 -16.43 -6.04
CA LYS A 39 -10.39 -16.49 -5.66
C LYS A 39 -10.16 -15.72 -4.38
N PHE A 40 -9.90 -16.45 -3.31
CA PHE A 40 -9.45 -15.85 -2.06
C PHE A 40 -8.01 -15.36 -2.18
N LEU A 41 -7.77 -14.12 -1.75
CA LEU A 41 -6.44 -13.56 -1.55
C LEU A 41 -6.25 -13.28 -0.07
N SER A 42 -5.16 -13.78 0.49
CA SER A 42 -4.85 -13.53 1.89
C SER A 42 -4.47 -12.05 2.12
N PRO A 43 -4.58 -11.54 3.36
CA PRO A 43 -4.05 -10.23 3.71
C PRO A 43 -2.59 -10.04 3.29
N THR A 44 -1.76 -11.08 3.43
CA THR A 44 -0.36 -11.08 3.01
C THR A 44 -0.21 -10.91 1.49
N ASP A 45 -1.08 -11.55 0.69
CA ASP A 45 -1.08 -11.37 -0.77
C ASP A 45 -1.46 -9.95 -1.18
N VAL A 46 -2.44 -9.35 -0.48
CA VAL A 46 -2.86 -7.95 -0.67
C VAL A 46 -1.71 -7.00 -0.38
N LEU A 47 -1.01 -7.19 0.75
CA LEU A 47 0.12 -6.36 1.14
C LEU A 47 1.32 -6.51 0.19
N ARG A 48 1.67 -7.73 -0.22
CA ARG A 48 2.75 -7.95 -1.22
C ARG A 48 2.48 -7.20 -2.51
N ARG A 49 1.27 -7.34 -3.06
CA ARG A 49 0.88 -6.63 -4.29
C ARG A 49 0.88 -5.11 -4.12
N ALA A 50 0.54 -4.61 -2.94
CA ALA A 50 0.62 -3.19 -2.67
C ALA A 50 2.08 -2.72 -2.69
N VAL A 51 3.01 -3.46 -2.08
CA VAL A 51 4.45 -3.16 -2.12
C VAL A 51 5.02 -3.21 -3.54
N ASP A 52 4.58 -4.15 -4.37
CA ASP A 52 4.98 -4.25 -5.77
C ASP A 52 4.48 -3.05 -6.59
N ASP A 53 3.23 -2.63 -6.38
CA ASP A 53 2.66 -1.44 -7.02
C ASP A 53 3.41 -0.17 -6.59
N LEU A 54 3.74 -0.02 -5.31
CA LEU A 54 4.56 1.10 -4.82
C LEU A 54 5.96 1.10 -5.44
N GLY A 55 6.57 -0.08 -5.60
CA GLY A 55 7.84 -0.22 -6.32
C GLY A 55 7.73 0.23 -7.77
N SER A 56 6.63 -0.13 -8.44
CA SER A 56 6.36 0.28 -9.83
C SER A 56 6.09 1.78 -9.95
N TRP A 57 5.55 2.41 -8.90
CA TRP A 57 5.26 3.85 -8.86
C TRP A 57 6.45 4.70 -8.39
N SER A 58 7.54 4.09 -7.92
CA SER A 58 8.74 4.77 -7.40
C SER A 58 9.27 5.87 -8.34
N CYS A 59 9.13 5.67 -9.65
CA CYS A 59 9.51 6.64 -10.68
C CYS A 59 8.81 8.01 -10.57
N ARG A 60 7.63 8.07 -9.94
CA ARG A 60 6.85 9.30 -9.70
C ARG A 60 7.32 10.05 -8.45
N TYR A 61 8.08 9.38 -7.58
CA TYR A 61 8.49 9.89 -6.27
C TYR A 61 9.99 10.13 -6.19
N LYS A 62 10.68 10.51 -7.27
CA LYS A 62 12.16 10.62 -7.26
C LYS A 62 12.74 11.42 -6.08
N ALA A 63 12.12 12.53 -5.70
CA ALA A 63 12.53 13.33 -4.54
C ALA A 63 12.05 12.78 -3.18
N LEU A 64 11.06 11.89 -3.18
CA LEU A 64 10.43 11.27 -2.02
C LEU A 64 10.69 9.76 -1.96
N GLU A 65 11.65 9.25 -2.74
CA GLU A 65 11.95 7.82 -2.84
C GLU A 65 12.33 7.23 -1.48
N PRO A 66 13.15 7.89 -0.63
CA PRO A 66 13.43 7.38 0.71
C PRO A 66 12.17 7.25 1.56
N HIS A 67 11.22 8.19 1.42
CA HIS A 67 9.95 8.14 2.15
C HIS A 67 9.11 6.95 1.70
N LEU A 68 9.03 6.71 0.40
CA LEU A 68 8.34 5.56 -0.17
C LEU A 68 9.00 4.25 0.28
N GLN A 69 10.33 4.19 0.38
CA GLN A 69 11.03 3.02 0.88
C GLN A 69 10.75 2.73 2.35
N CYS A 70 10.72 3.74 3.23
CA CYS A 70 10.32 3.53 4.64
C CYS A 70 8.93 2.87 4.74
N TRP A 71 7.98 3.29 3.90
CA TRP A 71 6.66 2.66 3.84
C TRP A 71 6.72 1.23 3.31
N ARG A 72 7.50 0.95 2.26
CA ARG A 72 7.66 -0.41 1.72
C ARG A 72 8.27 -1.35 2.75
N GLU A 73 9.33 -0.93 3.42
CA GLU A 73 9.96 -1.68 4.52
C GLU A 73 8.99 -1.95 5.67
N TYR A 74 8.21 -0.93 6.06
CA TYR A 74 7.18 -1.09 7.09
C TYR A 74 6.15 -2.17 6.72
N LEU A 75 5.67 -2.17 5.47
CA LEU A 75 4.70 -3.16 4.99
C LEU A 75 5.32 -4.55 4.87
N LEU A 76 6.57 -4.64 4.38
CA LEU A 76 7.31 -5.91 4.26
C LEU A 76 7.55 -6.55 5.63
N ASN A 77 7.83 -5.76 6.67
CA ASN A 77 7.99 -6.22 8.06
C ASN A 77 6.67 -6.71 8.72
N ARG A 78 5.56 -6.69 7.99
CA ARG A 78 4.24 -7.16 8.45
C ARG A 78 3.70 -8.32 7.60
N LEU A 79 4.52 -8.85 6.68
CA LEU A 79 4.21 -10.01 5.85
C LEU A 79 4.49 -11.34 6.55
#